data_AF-A0A2U3HXP7-F1
#
_entry.id   AF-A0A2U3HXP7-F1
#
_cell.length_a   1.000
_cell.length_b   1.000
_cell.length_c   1.000
_cell.angle_alpha   90.00
_cell.angle_beta   90.00
_cell.angle_gamma   90.00
#
_symmetry.space_group_name_H-M   'P 1'
#
loop_
_entity.id
_entity.type
_entity.pdbx_description
1 polymer ?
#
loop_
_entity_poly.entity_id
_entity_poly.type
_entity_poly.pdbx_seq_one_letter_code
_entity_poly.pdbx_strand_id
1 'polypeptide(L)' 'WDVQAPDLETYLGDARPYMDVMLDRTPAGTVAIGGMQKWVIPCNWKFAAEQFCSDMY' A
#
# COMPACT_ATOMS: atom_id res chain seq x y z
N TRP A 1 -0.30 -18.51 -3.12
CA TRP A 1 0.97 -18.13 -2.48
C TRP A 1 2.10 -18.70 -3.30
N ASP A 2 3.10 -17.90 -3.62
CA ASP A 2 4.25 -18.31 -4.42
C ASP A 2 5.46 -18.52 -3.51
N VAL A 3 6.03 -19.72 -3.54
CA VAL A 3 7.20 -20.12 -2.73
C VAL A 3 8.50 -19.60 -3.33
N GLN A 4 8.49 -19.25 -4.63
CA GLN A 4 9.64 -18.71 -5.35
C GLN A 4 9.66 -17.19 -5.38
N ALA A 5 8.65 -16.52 -4.79
CA ALA A 5 8.63 -15.08 -4.70
C ALA A 5 9.79 -14.56 -3.83
N PRO A 6 10.33 -13.36 -4.15
CA PRO A 6 11.27 -12.69 -3.27
C PRO A 6 10.62 -12.36 -1.91
N ASP A 7 11.43 -12.15 -0.88
CA ASP A 7 10.95 -11.60 0.38
C ASP A 7 10.37 -10.18 0.19
N LEU A 8 9.62 -9.72 1.21
CA LEU A 8 8.90 -8.45 1.14
C LEU A 8 9.84 -7.25 0.96
N GLU A 9 11.00 -7.24 1.62
CA GLU A 9 11.94 -6.13 1.53
C GLU A 9 12.52 -6.02 0.12
N THR A 10 12.86 -7.16 -0.48
CA THR A 10 13.35 -7.27 -1.85
C THR A 10 12.28 -6.87 -2.87
N TYR A 11 11.01 -7.27 -2.65
CA TYR A 11 9.90 -6.89 -3.51
C TYR A 11 9.61 -5.38 -3.48
N LEU A 12 9.59 -4.78 -2.29
CA LEU A 12 9.33 -3.35 -2.12
C LEU A 12 10.48 -2.50 -2.67
N GLY A 13 11.73 -2.95 -2.51
CA GLY A 13 12.91 -2.28 -3.06
C GLY A 13 12.93 -0.79 -2.74
N ASP A 14 13.00 0.03 -3.80
CA ASP A 14 13.08 1.49 -3.73
C ASP A 14 11.75 2.18 -3.38
N ALA A 15 10.65 1.42 -3.24
CA ALA A 15 9.40 1.97 -2.73
C ALA A 15 9.43 2.20 -1.20
N ARG A 16 10.35 1.54 -0.47
CA ARG A 16 10.40 1.59 1.00
C ARG A 16 10.55 3.00 1.57
N PRO A 17 11.47 3.86 1.07
CA PRO A 17 11.61 5.22 1.61
C PRO A 17 10.34 6.05 1.52
N TYR A 18 9.48 5.80 0.52
CA TYR A 18 8.19 6.48 0.39
C TYR A 18 7.17 5.99 1.43
N MET A 19 7.21 4.71 1.79
CA MET A 19 6.36 4.14 2.83
C MET A 19 6.76 4.64 4.23
N ASP A 20 8.07 4.77 4.48
CA ASP A 20 8.61 5.22 5.77
C ASP A 20 8.11 6.64 6.14
N VAL A 21 7.93 7.52 5.15
CA VAL A 21 7.39 8.88 5.33
C VAL A 21 6.02 8.89 6.02
N MET A 22 5.23 7.83 5.84
CA MET A 22 3.93 7.66 6.51
C MET A 22 4.02 6.72 7.71
N LEU A 23 4.65 5.56 7.56
CA LEU A 23 4.52 4.44 8.49
C LEU A 23 5.50 4.51 9.67
N ASP A 24 6.68 5.12 9.50
CA ASP A 24 7.78 5.13 10.49
C ASP A 24 8.18 6.56 10.91
N ARG A 25 7.18 7.42 11.11
CA ARG A 25 7.40 8.83 11.48
C ARG A 25 7.86 9.02 12.92
N THR A 26 7.60 8.05 13.80
CA THR A 26 7.93 8.12 15.22
C THR A 26 8.26 6.72 15.76
N PRO A 27 9.05 6.61 16.85
CA PRO A 27 9.33 5.31 17.49
C PRO A 27 8.09 4.57 18.00
N ALA A 28 6.94 5.24 18.13
CA ALA A 28 5.69 4.60 18.53
C ALA A 28 5.00 3.85 17.39
N GLY A 29 5.49 3.99 16.15
CA GLY A 29 4.91 3.38 14.95
C GLY A 29 3.55 3.96 14.56
N THR A 30 2.77 3.17 13.82
CA THR A 30 1.44 3.54 13.30
C THR A 30 0.38 2.55 13.78
N VAL A 31 -0.77 3.04 14.23
CA VAL A 31 -1.93 2.22 14.63
C VAL A 31 -3.14 2.59 13.77
N ALA A 32 -3.83 1.57 13.24
CA ALA A 32 -5.09 1.77 12.53
C ALA A 32 -6.22 2.06 13.54
N ILE A 33 -7.00 3.12 13.27
CA ILE A 33 -8.23 3.38 14.01
C ILE A 33 -9.27 2.34 13.59
N GLY A 34 -9.97 1.76 14.57
CA GLY A 34 -10.94 0.70 14.32
C GLY A 34 -12.08 1.11 13.40
N GLY A 35 -12.72 0.11 12.79
CA GLY A 35 -13.79 0.27 11.80
C GLY A 35 -13.28 0.00 10.38
N MET A 36 -14.01 -0.83 9.62
CA MET A 36 -13.71 -1.08 8.20
C MET A 36 -14.94 -0.80 7.36
N GLN A 37 -14.83 0.18 6.47
CA GLN A 37 -15.86 0.49 5.50
C GLN A 37 -15.72 -0.45 4.29
N LYS A 38 -16.82 -1.10 3.87
CA LYS A 38 -16.84 -2.03 2.75
C LYS A 38 -18.00 -1.72 1.81
N TRP A 39 -17.74 -1.67 0.51
CA TRP A 39 -18.73 -1.49 -0.55
C TRP A 39 -18.22 -2.11 -1.87
N VAL A 40 -19.10 -2.23 -2.86
CA VAL A 40 -18.77 -2.79 -4.19
C VAL A 40 -18.81 -1.66 -5.22
N ILE A 41 -17.75 -1.57 -6.04
CA ILE A 41 -17.72 -0.72 -7.23
C ILE A 41 -17.63 -1.64 -8.47
N PRO A 42 -18.58 -1.61 -9.41
CA PRO A 42 -18.59 -2.48 -10.58
C PRO A 42 -17.63 -1.96 -11.67
N CYS A 43 -16.33 -1.94 -11.37
CA CYS A 43 -15.27 -1.56 -12.30
C CYS A 43 -14.07 -2.49 -12.20
N ASN A 44 -13.12 -2.37 -13.13
CA ASN A 44 -11.87 -3.11 -13.03
C ASN A 44 -11.00 -2.54 -11.91
N TRP A 45 -10.47 -3.40 -11.04
CA TRP A 45 -9.62 -2.98 -9.91
C TRP A 45 -8.41 -2.14 -10.33
N LYS A 46 -7.91 -2.31 -11.57
CA LYS A 46 -6.78 -1.54 -12.10
C LYS A 46 -7.05 -0.04 -12.16
N PHE A 47 -8.31 0.39 -12.31
CA PHE A 47 -8.65 1.82 -12.32
C PHE A 47 -8.29 2.48 -10.99
N ALA A 48 -8.72 1.91 -9.88
CA ALA A 48 -8.37 2.44 -8.56
C ALA A 48 -6.86 2.32 -8.30
N ALA A 49 -6.24 1.19 -8.66
CA ALA A 49 -4.81 1.01 -8.44
C ALA A 49 -3.95 2.05 -9.21
N GLU A 50 -4.27 2.29 -10.47
CA GLU A 50 -3.53 3.25 -11.31
C GLU A 50 -3.77 4.70 -10.86
N GLN A 51 -5.01 5.06 -10.51
CA GLN A 51 -5.33 6.39 -9.98
C GLN A 51 -4.45 6.75 -8.78
N PHE A 52 -4.32 5.86 -7.79
CA PHE A 52 -3.48 6.10 -6.61
C PHE A 52 -1.97 6.01 -6.91
N CYS A 53 -1.59 5.35 -8.00
CA CYS A 53 -0.18 5.24 -8.40
C CYS A 53 0.34 6.53 -9.02
N SER A 54 -0.47 7.22 -9.82
CA SER A 54 0.04 8.32 -10.67
C SER A 54 -0.93 9.44 -11.02
N ASP A 55 -2.23 9.32 -10.78
CA ASP A 55 -3.22 10.29 -11.28
C ASP A 55 -3.34 11.52 -10.35
N MET A 56 -2.32 12.38 -10.42
CA MET A 56 -2.27 13.71 -9.78
C MET A 56 -2.65 14.83 -10.77
N TYR A 57 -3.26 14.47 -11.91
CA TYR A 57 -3.65 15.39 -12.97
C TYR A 57 -4.77 16.35 -12.52
#